data_AF-A0A060CIE3-F1
#
_entry.id   AF-A0A060CIE3-F1
#
_cell.length_a   1.000
_cell.length_b   1.000
_cell.length_c   1.000
_cell.angle_alpha   90.00
_cell.angle_beta   90.00
_cell.angle_gamma   90.00
#
_symmetry.space_group_name_H-M   'P 1'
#
loop_
_entity.id
_entity.type
_entity.pdbx_description
1 polymer ?
#
loop_
_entity_poly.entity_id
_entity_poly.type
_entity_poly.pdbx_seq_one_letter_code
_entity_poly.pdbx_strand_id
1 'polypeptide(L)'
;RKTVGLYPGSRDYLAMYFLPFYAAIAEEVAKTNPDVDWVLAKSDFLPMEWLRNMPTIHDGRPLDAAELRFEDGPDGPHLVTPKGIRIAILKGEEVSARANVALTLPGSNTAELSALGVPMIVPLPTWWTERCRCPALRDILAASRSPAATSSAS
;
A
#
# COMPACT_ATOMS: atom_id res chain seq x y z
N ARG A 1 -15.55 -10.61 1.04
CA ARG A 1 -14.16 -10.95 1.43
C ARG A 1 -13.48 -9.68 1.92
N LYS A 2 -12.35 -9.79 2.65
CA LYS A 2 -11.61 -8.59 3.06
C LYS A 2 -10.80 -8.10 1.86
N THR A 3 -10.83 -6.80 1.61
CA THR A 3 -10.14 -6.17 0.47
C THR A 3 -8.96 -5.35 0.96
N VAL A 4 -7.80 -5.54 0.36
CA VAL A 4 -6.60 -4.72 0.58
C VAL A 4 -6.38 -3.83 -0.64
N GLY A 5 -6.39 -2.52 -0.41
CA GLY A 5 -6.09 -1.51 -1.43
C GLY A 5 -4.60 -1.22 -1.53
N LEU A 6 -4.05 -1.27 -2.73
CA LEU A 6 -2.63 -1.01 -3.00
C LEU A 6 -2.48 0.34 -3.71
N TYR A 7 -1.74 1.26 -3.10
CA TYR A 7 -1.47 2.59 -3.63
C TYR A 7 0.04 2.77 -3.80
N PRO A 8 0.63 2.37 -4.94
CA PRO A 8 2.09 2.36 -5.16
C PRO A 8 2.65 3.74 -5.56
N GLY A 9 1.82 4.77 -5.57
CA GLY A 9 2.17 6.12 -6.02
C GLY A 9 1.80 6.39 -7.47
N SER A 10 2.00 7.63 -7.89
CA SER A 10 1.68 8.14 -9.24
C SER A 10 2.90 8.26 -10.15
N ARG A 11 4.09 7.91 -9.64
CA ARG A 11 5.35 7.98 -10.38
C ARG A 11 5.82 6.58 -10.69
N ASP A 12 6.27 6.39 -11.93
CA ASP A 12 6.85 5.14 -12.43
C ASP A 12 7.98 4.62 -11.54
N TYR A 13 8.93 5.47 -11.16
CA TYR A 13 10.06 5.06 -10.33
C TYR A 13 9.64 4.61 -8.92
N LEU A 14 8.52 5.09 -8.37
CA LEU A 14 7.97 4.58 -7.11
C LEU A 14 7.24 3.27 -7.35
N ALA A 15 6.34 3.25 -8.32
CA ALA A 15 5.53 2.09 -8.65
C ALA A 15 6.39 0.88 -9.00
N MET A 16 7.53 1.10 -9.68
CA MET A 16 8.51 0.09 -10.03
C MET A 16 8.98 -0.69 -8.80
N TYR A 17 9.22 -0.03 -7.66
CA TYR A 17 9.67 -0.68 -6.43
C TYR A 17 8.51 -1.17 -5.56
N PHE A 18 7.45 -0.37 -5.42
CA PHE A 18 6.37 -0.66 -4.50
C PHE A 18 5.44 -1.76 -5.00
N LEU A 19 5.19 -1.88 -6.31
CA LEU A 19 4.32 -2.94 -6.83
C LEU A 19 4.91 -4.34 -6.57
N PRO A 20 6.17 -4.65 -6.93
CA PRO A 20 6.77 -5.94 -6.61
C PRO A 20 6.87 -6.23 -5.10
N PHE A 21 7.09 -5.19 -4.29
CA PHE A 21 7.08 -5.31 -2.83
C PHE A 21 5.69 -5.64 -2.28
N TYR A 22 4.65 -4.94 -2.74
CA TYR A 22 3.26 -5.24 -2.37
C TYR A 22 2.83 -6.63 -2.84
N ALA A 23 3.33 -7.07 -3.99
CA ALA A 23 3.10 -8.43 -4.47
C ALA A 23 3.71 -9.48 -3.54
N ALA A 24 4.92 -9.27 -3.03
CA ALA A 24 5.52 -10.15 -2.03
C ALA A 24 4.71 -10.17 -0.72
N ILE A 25 4.22 -9.01 -0.26
CA ILE A 25 3.31 -8.95 0.90
C ILE A 25 2.04 -9.76 0.63
N ALA A 26 1.46 -9.64 -0.56
CA ALA A 26 0.25 -10.36 -0.92
C ALA A 26 0.44 -11.87 -0.88
N GLU A 27 1.57 -12.36 -1.42
CA GLU A 27 1.94 -13.76 -1.33
C GLU A 27 2.20 -14.24 0.11
N GLU A 28 2.77 -13.40 0.96
CA GLU A 28 2.99 -13.73 2.37
C GLU A 28 1.68 -13.82 3.14
N VAL A 29 0.80 -12.83 2.98
CA VAL A 29 -0.52 -12.80 3.62
C VAL A 29 -1.36 -13.99 3.19
N ALA A 30 -1.31 -14.37 1.90
CA ALA A 30 -2.07 -15.49 1.36
C ALA A 30 -1.78 -16.84 2.04
N LYS A 31 -0.59 -17.03 2.65
CA LYS A 31 -0.26 -18.27 3.39
C LYS A 31 -1.19 -18.52 4.58
N THR A 32 -1.70 -17.45 5.19
CA THR A 32 -2.58 -17.51 6.38
C THR A 32 -3.98 -16.98 6.11
N ASN A 33 -4.14 -16.13 5.09
CA ASN A 33 -5.39 -15.48 4.73
C ASN A 33 -5.58 -15.54 3.20
N PRO A 34 -5.86 -16.72 2.62
CA PRO A 34 -6.01 -16.89 1.18
C PRO A 34 -7.25 -16.20 0.58
N ASP A 35 -8.25 -15.86 1.41
CA ASP A 35 -9.51 -15.24 0.99
C ASP A 35 -9.47 -13.69 0.95
N VAL A 36 -8.29 -13.10 0.83
CA VAL A 36 -8.10 -11.65 0.69
C VAL A 36 -8.18 -11.26 -0.78
N ASP A 37 -9.02 -10.27 -1.09
CA ASP A 37 -9.06 -9.67 -2.41
C ASP A 37 -8.06 -8.51 -2.48
N TRP A 38 -7.29 -8.44 -3.56
CA TRP A 38 -6.26 -7.43 -3.78
C TRP A 38 -6.65 -6.51 -4.93
N VAL A 39 -6.60 -5.20 -4.69
CA VAL A 39 -6.95 -4.20 -5.71
C VAL A 39 -5.88 -3.11 -5.77
N LEU A 40 -5.44 -2.79 -6.98
CA LEU A 40 -4.49 -1.73 -7.28
C LEU A 40 -5.24 -0.45 -7.63
N ALA A 41 -4.98 0.62 -6.88
CA ALA A 41 -5.41 1.97 -7.22
C ALA A 41 -4.49 2.54 -8.29
N LYS A 42 -4.87 2.39 -9.56
CA LYS A 42 -4.09 2.92 -10.67
C LYS A 42 -4.22 4.44 -10.69
N SER A 43 -3.09 5.13 -10.59
CA SER A 43 -3.04 6.57 -10.83
C SER A 43 -3.30 6.90 -12.30
N ASP A 44 -4.00 7.99 -12.59
CA ASP A 44 -4.13 8.52 -13.97
C ASP A 44 -2.78 8.87 -14.60
N PHE A 45 -1.77 9.18 -13.78
CA PHE A 45 -0.41 9.48 -14.21
C PHE A 45 0.46 8.23 -14.46
N LEU A 46 -0.04 7.04 -14.14
CA LEU A 46 0.61 5.78 -14.43
C LEU A 46 -0.08 5.11 -15.64
N PRO A 47 0.52 5.13 -16.84
CA PRO A 47 -0.10 4.58 -18.03
C PRO A 47 -0.34 3.08 -17.89
N MET A 48 -1.45 2.58 -18.44
CA MET A 48 -1.70 1.13 -18.52
C MET A 48 -0.56 0.41 -19.26
N GLU A 49 0.00 1.04 -20.29
CA GLU A 49 1.11 0.48 -21.05
C GLU A 49 2.38 0.30 -20.21
N TRP A 50 2.58 1.15 -19.21
CA TRP A 50 3.68 0.98 -18.25
C TRP A 50 3.46 -0.25 -17.37
N LEU A 51 2.21 -0.52 -16.96
CA LEU A 51 1.87 -1.73 -16.19
C LEU A 51 2.01 -3.00 -17.03
N ARG A 52 1.67 -2.95 -18.32
CA ARG A 52 1.88 -4.07 -19.26
C ARG A 52 3.34 -4.42 -19.43
N ASN A 53 4.19 -3.39 -19.52
CA ASN A 53 5.62 -3.52 -19.76
C ASN A 53 6.42 -3.14 -18.51
N MET A 54 5.94 -3.51 -17.33
CA MET A 54 6.57 -3.11 -16.08
C MET A 54 8.01 -3.65 -16.06
N PRO A 55 9.02 -2.79 -15.82
CA PRO A 55 10.40 -3.22 -15.86
C PRO A 55 10.72 -4.16 -14.71
N THR A 56 11.45 -5.24 -15.00
CA THR A 56 12.03 -6.08 -13.96
C THR A 56 13.18 -5.31 -13.29
N ILE A 57 13.15 -5.24 -11.96
CA ILE A 57 14.22 -4.59 -11.20
C ILE A 57 15.42 -5.52 -11.12
N HIS A 58 16.54 -5.09 -11.68
CA HIS A 58 17.84 -5.75 -11.54
C HIS A 58 18.89 -4.77 -11.02
N ASP A 59 18.65 -4.19 -9.83
CA ASP A 59 19.56 -3.20 -9.24
C ASP A 59 20.53 -3.79 -8.19
N GLY A 60 20.62 -5.12 -8.13
CA GLY A 60 21.55 -5.84 -7.26
C GLY A 60 21.21 -5.81 -5.77
N ARG A 61 20.09 -5.20 -5.38
CA ARG A 61 19.61 -5.23 -3.99
C ARG A 61 18.73 -6.47 -3.76
N PRO A 62 18.84 -7.14 -2.60
CA PRO A 62 17.88 -8.16 -2.21
C PRO A 62 16.55 -7.46 -1.90
N LEU A 63 15.72 -7.30 -2.92
CA LEU A 63 14.31 -6.98 -2.75
C LEU A 63 13.59 -8.32 -2.57
N ASP A 64 13.02 -8.56 -1.39
CA ASP A 64 11.96 -9.57 -1.21
C ASP A 64 10.72 -9.05 -1.95
N ALA A 65 10.76 -9.23 -3.27
CA ALA A 65 9.81 -8.73 -4.23
C ALA A 65 9.35 -9.88 -5.12
N ALA A 66 8.11 -9.79 -5.59
CA ALA A 66 7.56 -10.74 -6.55
C ALA A 66 7.43 -10.07 -7.93
N GLU A 67 7.91 -10.75 -8.97
CA GLU A 67 7.69 -10.32 -10.34
C GLU A 67 6.21 -10.35 -10.68
N LEU A 68 5.69 -9.27 -11.28
CA LEU A 68 4.29 -9.19 -11.66
C LEU A 68 4.16 -9.37 -13.17
N ARG A 69 3.24 -10.25 -13.56
CA ARG A 69 2.79 -10.36 -14.95
C ARG A 69 1.46 -9.66 -15.12
N PHE A 70 1.34 -8.87 -16.18
CA PHE A 70 0.06 -8.30 -16.58
C PHE A 70 -0.80 -9.34 -17.31
N GLU A 71 -2.08 -9.40 -16.98
CA GLU A 71 -3.08 -10.24 -17.67
C GLU A 71 -4.36 -9.44 -17.93
N ASP A 72 -4.79 -9.40 -19.20
CA ASP A 72 -6.13 -8.96 -19.57
C ASP A 72 -7.08 -10.19 -19.45
N GLY A 73 -7.96 -10.16 -18.44
CA GLY A 73 -8.91 -11.23 -18.17
C GLY A 73 -10.37 -10.82 -18.42
N PRO A 74 -11.32 -11.77 -18.38
CA PRO A 74 -12.74 -11.49 -18.56
C PRO A 74 -13.31 -10.54 -17.49
N ASP A 75 -12.73 -10.55 -16.29
CA ASP A 75 -13.09 -9.66 -15.17
C ASP A 75 -12.33 -8.32 -15.18
N GLY A 76 -11.60 -8.03 -16.28
CA GLY A 76 -10.78 -6.83 -16.44
C GLY A 76 -9.27 -7.07 -16.32
N PRO A 77 -8.47 -5.99 -16.28
CA PRO A 77 -7.02 -6.09 -16.22
C PRO A 77 -6.51 -6.39 -14.81
N HIS A 78 -5.53 -7.29 -14.71
CA HIS A 78 -4.94 -7.74 -13.45
C HIS A 78 -3.42 -7.77 -13.52
N LEU A 79 -2.77 -7.59 -12.37
CA LEU A 79 -1.39 -8.04 -12.16
C LEU A 79 -1.42 -9.38 -11.41
N VAL A 80 -0.58 -10.32 -11.83
CA VAL A 80 -0.53 -11.68 -11.30
C VAL A 80 0.87 -12.00 -10.78
N THR A 81 0.93 -12.48 -9.55
CA THR A 81 2.20 -12.88 -8.90
C THR A 81 2.60 -14.31 -9.31
N PRO A 82 3.87 -14.75 -9.08
CA PRO A 82 4.29 -16.10 -9.42
C PRO A 82 3.53 -17.19 -8.65
N LYS A 83 3.04 -16.91 -7.44
CA LYS A 83 2.15 -17.80 -6.68
C LYS A 83 0.67 -17.71 -7.08
N GLY A 84 0.33 -16.98 -8.15
CA GLY A 84 -1.02 -16.92 -8.71
C GLY A 84 -1.97 -15.95 -8.01
N ILE A 85 -1.48 -15.05 -7.15
CA ILE A 85 -2.32 -14.02 -6.55
C ILE A 85 -2.70 -13.01 -7.63
N ARG A 86 -4.00 -12.72 -7.77
CA ARG A 86 -4.54 -11.78 -8.74
C ARG A 86 -4.84 -10.44 -8.07
N ILE A 87 -4.29 -9.38 -8.62
CA ILE A 87 -4.46 -7.99 -8.16
C ILE A 87 -5.25 -7.25 -9.24
N ALA A 88 -6.51 -6.94 -8.98
CA ALA A 88 -7.36 -6.23 -9.95
C ALA A 88 -6.93 -4.77 -10.08
N ILE A 89 -6.84 -4.25 -11.30
CA ILE A 89 -6.42 -2.88 -11.56
C ILE A 89 -7.67 -1.99 -11.69
N LEU A 90 -7.89 -1.10 -10.73
CA LEU A 90 -9.07 -0.25 -10.63
C LEU A 90 -8.68 1.23 -10.55
N LYS A 91 -9.68 2.12 -10.67
CA LYS A 91 -9.50 3.53 -10.35
C LYS A 91 -9.36 3.75 -8.84
N GLY A 92 -8.72 4.85 -8.45
CA GLY A 92 -8.44 5.16 -7.04
C GLY A 92 -9.70 5.21 -6.17
N GLU A 93 -10.74 5.88 -6.65
CA GLU A 93 -12.02 6.02 -5.95
C GLU A 93 -12.73 4.66 -5.75
N GLU A 94 -12.62 3.75 -6.74
CA GLU A 94 -13.18 2.41 -6.63
C GLU A 94 -12.44 1.56 -5.61
N VAL A 95 -11.12 1.73 -5.51
CA VAL A 95 -10.32 1.05 -4.47
C VAL A 95 -10.69 1.59 -3.10
N SER A 96 -10.73 2.91 -2.93
CA SER A 96 -11.06 3.56 -1.65
C SER A 96 -12.44 3.13 -1.14
N ALA A 97 -13.42 2.95 -2.04
CA ALA A 97 -14.77 2.50 -1.68
C ALA A 97 -14.85 1.02 -1.26
N ARG A 98 -13.89 0.18 -1.66
CA ARG A 98 -13.89 -1.28 -1.42
C ARG A 98 -12.92 -1.70 -0.33
N ALA A 99 -11.85 -0.94 -0.10
CA ALA A 99 -10.74 -1.32 0.76
C ALA A 99 -11.16 -1.34 2.24
N ASN A 100 -10.82 -2.44 2.92
CA ASN A 100 -10.91 -2.52 4.39
C ASN A 100 -9.62 -2.06 5.07
N VAL A 101 -8.51 -2.13 4.35
CA VAL A 101 -7.19 -1.62 4.74
C VAL A 101 -6.42 -1.24 3.48
N ALA A 102 -5.54 -0.24 3.58
CA ALA A 102 -4.73 0.22 2.46
C ALA A 102 -3.22 0.12 2.76
N LEU A 103 -2.45 -0.31 1.77
CA LEU A 103 -1.00 -0.09 1.71
C LEU A 103 -0.77 1.15 0.85
N THR A 104 -0.20 2.21 1.43
CA THR A 104 -0.10 3.51 0.75
C THR A 104 1.21 4.22 1.02
N LEU A 105 1.53 5.18 0.16
CA LEU A 105 2.65 6.09 0.35
C LEU A 105 2.16 7.42 0.92
N PRO A 106 2.98 8.15 1.70
CA PRO A 106 2.62 9.49 2.15
C PRO A 106 2.24 10.37 0.96
N GLY A 107 1.05 10.97 1.01
CA GLY A 107 0.54 11.81 -0.08
C GLY A 107 -0.99 11.93 -0.06
N SER A 108 -1.56 12.43 -1.15
CA SER A 108 -3.00 12.71 -1.26
C SER A 108 -3.89 11.49 -0.96
N ASN A 109 -3.48 10.30 -1.41
CA ASN A 109 -4.20 9.06 -1.13
C ASN A 109 -4.29 8.77 0.37
N THR A 110 -3.23 9.05 1.14
CA THR A 110 -3.23 8.90 2.61
C THR A 110 -4.25 9.82 3.26
N ALA A 111 -4.36 11.07 2.79
CA ALA A 111 -5.33 12.04 3.31
C ALA A 111 -6.78 11.62 2.98
N GLU A 112 -7.02 11.19 1.75
CA GLU A 112 -8.33 10.70 1.31
C GLU A 112 -8.77 9.45 2.09
N LEU A 113 -7.88 8.46 2.22
CA LEU A 113 -8.11 7.26 3.01
C LEU A 113 -8.42 7.61 4.47
N SER A 114 -7.69 8.57 5.06
CA SER A 114 -7.94 9.04 6.41
C SER A 114 -9.31 9.72 6.55
N ALA A 115 -9.74 10.51 5.58
CA ALA A 115 -11.05 11.14 5.57
C ALA A 115 -12.18 10.11 5.46
N LEU A 116 -11.94 9.02 4.75
CA LEU A 116 -12.85 7.89 4.62
C LEU A 116 -12.82 6.92 5.82
N GLY A 117 -11.92 7.15 6.78
CA GLY A 117 -11.75 6.26 7.93
C GLY A 117 -11.17 4.89 7.57
N VAL A 118 -10.49 4.77 6.43
CA VAL A 118 -9.85 3.52 5.99
C VAL A 118 -8.51 3.36 6.72
N PRO A 119 -8.32 2.29 7.52
CA PRO A 119 -7.04 1.99 8.14
C PRO A 119 -5.93 1.84 7.08
N MET A 120 -4.76 2.40 7.35
CA MET A 120 -3.67 2.43 6.37
C MET A 120 -2.32 2.07 6.99
N ILE A 121 -1.52 1.34 6.23
CA ILE A 121 -0.12 1.03 6.51
C ILE A 121 0.71 1.81 5.51
N VAL A 122 1.70 2.54 6.02
CA VAL A 122 2.61 3.35 5.22
C VAL A 122 4.01 2.73 5.28
N PRO A 123 4.44 1.98 4.24
CA PRO A 123 5.77 1.40 4.22
C PRO A 123 6.80 2.50 3.98
N LEU A 124 7.72 2.64 4.93
CA LEU A 124 8.89 3.51 4.85
C LEU A 124 10.15 2.64 5.01
N PRO A 125 11.26 2.91 4.30
CA PRO A 125 11.47 4.06 3.43
C PRO A 125 10.72 4.15 2.13
N THR A 126 10.34 5.37 1.71
CA THR A 126 9.98 5.61 0.30
C THR A 126 11.21 5.64 -0.61
N TRP A 127 12.38 5.99 -0.08
CA TRP A 127 13.72 5.52 -0.43
C TRP A 127 14.71 6.22 0.52
N TRP A 128 15.47 5.46 1.32
CA TRP A 128 16.42 5.93 2.34
C TRP A 128 15.91 6.56 3.66
N THR A 129 14.97 5.93 4.34
CA THR A 129 14.43 6.35 5.64
C THR A 129 15.31 5.88 6.80
N GLU A 130 16.45 5.23 6.54
CA GLU A 130 17.58 5.11 7.48
C GLU A 130 18.24 6.47 7.80
N ARG A 131 17.77 7.53 7.12
CA ARG A 131 18.00 8.94 7.46
C ARG A 131 16.93 9.54 8.37
N CYS A 132 15.85 8.83 8.65
CA CYS A 132 14.82 9.27 9.59
C CYS A 132 15.11 8.72 10.99
N ARG A 133 15.44 9.64 11.92
CA ARG A 133 15.50 9.36 13.37
C ARG A 133 14.23 9.84 14.06
N CYS A 134 13.82 9.14 15.13
CA CYS A 134 12.55 9.40 15.84
C CYS A 134 12.73 9.83 17.32
N PRO A 135 13.52 10.87 17.67
CA PRO A 135 13.72 11.25 19.07
C PRO A 135 12.53 11.97 19.71
N ALA A 136 11.72 12.71 18.92
CA ALA A 136 10.52 13.45 19.37
C ALA A 136 9.44 12.55 20.00
N LEU A 137 9.50 11.24 19.73
CA LEU A 137 8.70 10.24 20.45
C LEU A 137 8.84 10.41 21.97
N ARG A 138 10.02 10.83 22.45
CA ARG A 138 10.27 10.99 23.88
C ARG A 138 9.56 12.20 24.49
N ASP A 139 9.44 13.30 23.75
CA ASP A 139 8.76 14.51 24.22
C ASP A 139 7.23 14.42 24.03
N ILE A 140 6.77 13.67 23.02
CA ILE A 140 5.36 13.25 22.88
C ILE A 140 4.93 12.44 24.12
N LEU A 141 5.80 11.56 24.60
CA LEU A 141 5.58 10.77 25.82
C LEU A 141 5.66 11.61 27.11
N ALA A 142 6.38 12.73 27.11
CA ALA A 142 6.46 13.62 28.28
C ALA A 142 5.31 14.63 28.35
N ALA A 143 4.83 15.10 27.20
CA ALA A 143 3.74 16.07 27.08
C ALA A 143 2.35 15.44 27.15
N SER A 144 2.20 14.14 26.86
CA SER A 144 0.92 13.43 26.95
C SER A 144 0.48 13.12 28.39
N ARG A 145 0.86 13.97 29.36
CA ARG A 145 0.28 13.94 30.72
C ARG A 145 -1.24 13.74 30.59
N SER A 146 -1.71 12.71 31.28
CA SER A 146 -3.08 12.21 31.27
C SER A 146 -4.09 13.36 31.22
N PRO A 147 -5.19 13.26 30.44
CA PRO A 147 -6.40 13.96 30.84
C PRO A 147 -6.67 13.49 32.27
N ALA A 148 -6.44 14.37 33.24
CA ALA A 148 -6.71 14.07 34.63
C ALA A 148 -8.22 13.79 34.72
N ALA A 149 -8.51 12.63 35.30
CA ALA A 149 -9.84 12.13 35.59
C ALA A 149 -10.75 13.23 36.15
N THR A 150 -12.01 13.15 35.75
CA THR A 150 -13.16 13.66 36.48
C THR A 150 -12.93 13.64 37.99
N SER A 151 -12.97 14.82 38.64
CA SER A 151 -13.36 14.91 40.05
C SER A 151 -14.59 15.79 40.17
N SER A 152 -15.70 15.14 40.48
CA SER A 152 -16.89 15.71 41.08
C SER A 152 -16.57 16.46 42.38
N ALA A 153 -17.09 17.68 42.53
CA ALA A 153 -17.45 18.35 43.78
C ALA A 153 -18.09 19.69 43.35
N SER A 154 -19.27 20.13 43.78
CA SER A 154 -20.38 19.63 44.58
C SER A 154 -21.59 20.49 44.21
#